data_AF-A0A6G2DWL8-F1
#
_entry.id   AF-A0A6G2DWL8-F1
#
_cell.length_a   1.000
_cell.length_b   1.000
_cell.length_c   1.000
_cell.angle_alpha   90.00
_cell.angle_beta   90.00
_cell.angle_gamma   90.00
#
_symmetry.space_group_name_H-M   'P 1'
#
loop_
_entity.id
_entity.type
_entity.pdbx_description
1 polymer ?
#
loop_
_entity_poly.entity_id
_entity_poly.type
_entity_poly.pdbx_seq_one_letter_code
_entity_poly.pdbx_strand_id
1 'polypeptide(L)'
;MTQAERIREYYREHPAASYDEVAEVVGTTNSNVRANLAKDIKAGRCVRLEDKSYDYSPYYNHTQALTELVDWKNDIRREWVDMLT
;
A
#
# COMPACT_ATOMS: atom_id res chain seq x y z
N MET A 1 -15.21 -2.37 -8.31
CA MET A 1 -13.77 -2.09 -8.54
C MET A 1 -13.63 -0.81 -9.33
N THR A 2 -12.98 0.21 -8.75
CA THR A 2 -12.75 1.54 -9.34
C THR A 2 -11.49 1.55 -10.22
N GLN A 3 -11.30 2.57 -11.06
CA GLN A 3 -10.05 2.73 -11.83
C GLN A 3 -8.81 2.80 -10.94
N ALA A 4 -8.90 3.50 -9.80
CA ALA A 4 -7.80 3.57 -8.85
C ALA A 4 -7.46 2.19 -8.28
N GLU A 5 -8.46 1.40 -7.89
CA GLU A 5 -8.26 0.02 -7.42
C GLU A 5 -7.61 -0.87 -8.50
N ARG A 6 -8.04 -0.74 -9.77
CA ARG A 6 -7.42 -1.48 -10.89
C ARG A 6 -5.95 -1.11 -11.09
N ILE A 7 -5.59 0.17 -10.95
CA ILE A 7 -4.20 0.62 -11.02
C ILE A 7 -3.36 0.00 -9.90
N ARG A 8 -3.89 -0.02 -8.66
CA ARG A 8 -3.21 -0.61 -7.50
C ARG A 8 -2.96 -2.10 -7.66
N GLU A 9 -3.99 -2.82 -8.11
CA GLU A 9 -3.92 -4.26 -8.33
C GLU A 9 -2.91 -4.62 -9.42
N TYR A 10 -2.88 -3.85 -10.51
CA TYR A 10 -1.91 -4.06 -11.57
C TYR A 10 -0.46 -3.85 -11.11
N TYR A 11 -0.17 -2.75 -10.40
CA TYR A 11 1.17 -2.52 -9.84
C TYR A 11 1.56 -3.53 -8.76
N ARG A 12 0.61 -4.07 -8.00
CA ARG A 12 0.89 -5.14 -7.04
C ARG A 12 1.44 -6.39 -7.73
N GLU A 13 0.89 -6.73 -8.90
CA GLU A 13 1.30 -7.90 -9.68
C GLU A 13 2.50 -7.61 -10.58
N HIS A 14 2.64 -6.35 -11.00
CA HIS A 14 3.69 -5.89 -11.93
C HIS A 14 4.34 -4.59 -11.37
N PRO A 15 5.19 -4.69 -10.33
CA PRO A 15 5.72 -3.52 -9.62
C PRO A 15 6.56 -2.57 -10.47
N ALA A 16 7.16 -3.08 -11.55
CA ALA A 16 8.01 -2.33 -12.47
C ALA A 16 7.29 -1.93 -13.77
N ALA A 17 5.97 -2.13 -13.87
CA ALA A 17 5.20 -1.79 -15.05
C ALA A 17 5.34 -0.31 -15.42
N SER A 18 5.31 -0.02 -16.71
CA SER A 18 5.36 1.37 -17.19
C SER A 18 3.99 2.05 -17.03
N TYR A 19 3.99 3.38 -16.90
CA TYR A 19 2.73 4.13 -16.81
C TYR A 19 1.84 3.95 -18.05
N ASP A 20 2.44 3.77 -19.23
CA ASP A 20 1.71 3.58 -20.50
C ASP A 20 1.05 2.20 -20.55
N GLU A 21 1.77 1.16 -20.13
CA GLU A 21 1.24 -0.20 -20.00
C GLU A 21 0.04 -0.25 -19.04
N VAL A 22 0.18 0.36 -17.85
CA VAL A 22 -0.95 0.43 -16.90
C VAL A 22 -2.11 1.22 -17.47
N ALA A 23 -1.84 2.32 -18.19
CA ALA A 23 -2.88 3.12 -18.81
C ALA A 23 -3.66 2.32 -19.87
N GLU A 24 -2.97 1.53 -20.69
CA GLU A 24 -3.60 0.65 -21.69
C GLU A 24 -4.48 -0.42 -21.04
N VAL A 25 -3.93 -1.18 -20.08
CA VAL A 25 -4.65 -2.28 -19.42
C VAL A 25 -5.86 -1.79 -18.62
N VAL A 26 -5.72 -0.65 -17.94
CA VAL A 26 -6.81 -0.08 -17.13
C VAL A 26 -7.84 0.65 -18.03
N GLY A 27 -7.47 1.03 -19.25
CA GLY A 27 -8.30 1.83 -20.15
C GLY A 27 -8.38 3.28 -19.66
N THR A 28 -7.24 3.89 -19.37
CA THR A 28 -7.12 5.28 -18.91
C THR A 28 -5.94 5.98 -19.58
N THR A 29 -5.53 7.15 -19.09
CA THR A 29 -4.38 7.89 -19.62
C THR A 29 -3.17 7.79 -18.69
N ASN A 30 -1.97 7.88 -19.26
CA ASN A 30 -0.71 7.96 -18.51
C ASN A 30 -0.75 9.06 -17.42
N SER A 31 -1.30 10.23 -17.75
CA SER A 31 -1.47 11.33 -16.80
C SER A 31 -2.36 10.97 -15.61
N ASN A 32 -3.42 10.20 -15.83
CA ASN A 32 -4.31 9.75 -14.76
C ASN A 32 -3.62 8.69 -13.88
N VAL A 33 -2.83 7.78 -14.46
CA VAL A 33 -2.02 6.81 -13.71
C VAL A 33 -1.04 7.54 -12.78
N ARG A 34 -0.29 8.52 -13.31
CA ARG A 34 0.67 9.32 -12.53
C ARG A 34 0.00 10.12 -11.41
N ALA A 35 -1.17 10.69 -11.69
CA ALA A 35 -1.94 11.42 -10.67
C ALA A 35 -2.44 10.51 -9.54
N ASN A 36 -2.89 9.29 -9.86
CA ASN A 36 -3.31 8.31 -8.85
C ASN A 36 -2.12 7.82 -8.02
N LEU A 37 -1.00 7.48 -8.65
CA LEU A 37 0.23 7.11 -7.97
C LEU A 37 0.71 8.20 -7.00
N ALA A 38 0.76 9.46 -7.44
CA ALA A 38 1.17 10.57 -6.58
C ALA A 38 0.25 10.74 -5.36
N LYS A 39 -1.07 10.56 -5.53
CA LYS A 39 -2.04 10.58 -4.43
C LYS A 39 -1.84 9.41 -3.47
N ASP A 40 -1.55 8.22 -3.98
CA ASP A 40 -1.35 7.01 -3.17
C ASP A 40 -0.04 7.05 -2.39
N ILE A 41 1.04 7.54 -3.00
CA ILE A 41 2.32 7.77 -2.32
C ILE A 41 2.16 8.80 -1.20
N LYS A 42 1.50 9.94 -1.49
CA LYS A 42 1.25 10.98 -0.48
C LYS A 42 0.42 10.46 0.70
N ALA A 43 -0.48 9.53 0.45
CA ALA A 43 -1.34 8.93 1.48
C ALA A 43 -0.72 7.72 2.18
N GLY A 44 0.53 7.36 1.88
CA GLY A 44 1.20 6.19 2.47
C GLY A 44 0.63 4.84 2.02
N ARG A 45 -0.16 4.82 0.94
CA ARG A 45 -0.71 3.58 0.37
C ARG A 45 0.28 2.87 -0.56
N CYS A 46 1.22 3.62 -1.13
CA CYS A 46 2.25 3.11 -2.01
C CYS A 46 3.62 3.67 -1.62
N VAL A 47 4.65 2.84 -1.72
CA VAL A 47 6.05 3.23 -1.56
C VAL A 47 6.75 3.06 -2.89
N ARG A 48 7.59 4.04 -3.26
CA ARG A 48 8.48 3.92 -4.41
C ARG A 48 9.82 3.40 -3.92
N LEU A 49 10.24 2.24 -4.41
CA LEU A 49 11.50 1.61 -4.04
C LEU A 49 12.68 2.24 -4.81
N GLU A 50 13.91 1.91 -4.39
CA GLU A 50 15.14 2.45 -4.99
C GLU A 50 15.30 2.05 -6.47
N ASP A 51 14.86 0.85 -6.83
CA ASP A 51 14.82 0.34 -8.20
C ASP A 51 13.71 1.00 -9.06
N LYS A 52 12.98 1.96 -8.48
CA LYS A 52 11.86 2.72 -9.05
C LYS A 52 10.57 1.92 -9.23
N SER A 53 10.49 0.70 -8.71
CA SER A 53 9.25 -0.06 -8.63
C SER A 53 8.29 0.49 -7.57
N TYR A 54 7.02 0.08 -7.66
CA TYR A 54 5.95 0.50 -6.77
C TYR A 54 5.51 -0.64 -5.86
N ASP A 55 5.67 -0.44 -4.55
CA ASP A 55 5.19 -1.37 -3.54
C ASP A 55 3.86 -0.89 -2.96
N TYR A 56 2.83 -1.72 -3.15
CA TYR A 56 1.48 -1.52 -2.61
C TYR A 56 1.18 -2.38 -1.38
N SER A 57 2.16 -3.12 -0.86
CA SER A 57 2.01 -3.91 0.38
C SER A 57 1.40 -3.11 1.54
N PRO A 58 1.75 -1.83 1.78
CA PRO A 58 1.12 -1.03 2.83
C PRO A 58 -0.39 -0.89 2.66
N TYR A 59 -0.89 -0.79 1.42
CA TYR A 59 -2.32 -0.67 1.16
C TYR A 59 -3.07 -1.98 1.43
N TYR A 60 -2.53 -3.11 0.99
CA TYR A 60 -3.20 -4.41 1.14
C TYR A 60 -3.06 -5.00 2.55
N ASN A 61 -1.96 -4.71 3.23
CA ASN A 61 -1.67 -5.29 4.55
C ASN A 61 -2.01 -4.35 5.71
N HIS A 62 -2.59 -3.17 5.46
CA HIS A 62 -2.88 -2.17 6.51
C HIS A 62 -3.71 -2.75 7.67
N THR A 63 -4.69 -3.62 7.36
CA THR A 63 -5.54 -4.24 8.39
C THR A 63 -4.75 -5.22 9.23
N GLN A 64 -3.92 -6.06 8.60
CA GLN A 64 -3.05 -7.00 9.32
C GLN A 64 -2.04 -6.28 10.20
N ALA A 65 -1.36 -5.26 9.66
CA ALA A 65 -0.39 -4.46 10.40
C ALA A 65 -1.03 -3.74 11.60
N LEU A 66 -2.28 -3.28 11.47
CA LEU A 66 -3.02 -2.67 12.57
C LEU A 66 -3.36 -3.71 13.65
N THR A 67 -3.82 -4.90 13.25
CA THR A 67 -4.10 -6.00 14.18
C THR A 67 -2.85 -6.40 14.95
N GLU A 68 -1.73 -6.64 14.25
CA GLU A 68 -0.44 -6.99 14.86
C GLU A 68 0.05 -5.92 15.85
N LEU A 69 -0.12 -4.64 15.52
CA LEU A 69 0.22 -3.53 16.40
C LEU A 69 -0.65 -3.51 17.67
N VAL A 70 -1.95 -3.76 17.53
CA VAL A 70 -2.88 -3.82 18.67
C VAL A 70 -2.56 -5.00 19.58
N ASP A 71 -2.26 -6.16 19.01
CA ASP A 71 -1.90 -7.36 19.75
C ASP A 71 -0.61 -7.15 20.52
N TRP A 72 0.44 -6.65 19.85
CA TRP A 72 1.70 -6.28 20.51
C TRP A 72 1.48 -5.29 21.66
N LYS A 73 0.68 -4.24 21.45
CA LYS A 73 0.37 -3.26 22.51
C LYS A 73 -0.31 -3.91 23.72
N ASN A 74 -1.20 -4.87 23.48
CA ASN A 74 -1.91 -5.56 24.54
C ASN A 74 -0.98 -6.49 25.32
N ASP A 75 -0.06 -7.18 24.65
CA ASP A 75 0.91 -8.06 25.29
C ASP A 75 1.88 -7.27 26.17
N ILE A 76 2.46 -6.18 25.66
CA ILE A 76 3.29 -5.28 26.47
C ILE A 76 2.51 -4.72 27.66
N ARG A 77 1.24 -4.34 27.47
CA ARG A 77 0.40 -3.86 28.58
C ARG A 77 0.20 -4.93 29.65
N ARG A 78 0.02 -6.20 29.27
CA ARG A 78 -0.13 -7.31 30.24
C ARG A 78 1.15 -7.51 31.02
N GLU A 79 2.30 -7.59 30.33
CA GLU A 79 3.60 -7.71 30.99
C GLU A 79 3.84 -6.59 32.02
N TRP A 80 3.47 -5.36 31.67
CA TRP A 80 3.63 -4.22 32.57
C TRP A 80 2.67 -4.25 33.75
N VAL A 81 1.43 -4.73 33.57
CA VAL A 81 0.49 -4.92 34.67
C VAL A 81 1.00 -6.01 35.62
N ASP A 82 1.46 -7.14 35.09
CA ASP A 82 1.99 -8.25 35.87
C ASP A 82 3.23 -7.85 36.70
N MET A 83 4.06 -6.93 36.20
CA MET A 83 5.20 -6.39 36.98
C MET A 83 4.77 -5.46 38.14
N LEU A 84 3.55 -4.93 38.11
CA LEU A 84 3.03 -3.96 39.08
C LEU A 84 2.06 -4.55 40.11
N THR A 85 1.70 -5.83 40.00
CA THR A 85 0.80 -6.57 40.90
C THR A 85 1.48 -7.79 41.48
#